data_AF-A0A419UWA2-F1
#
_entry.id   AF-A0A419UWA2-F1
#
_cell.length_a   1.000
_cell.length_b   1.000
_cell.length_c   1.000
_cell.angle_alpha   90.00
_cell.angle_beta   90.00
_cell.angle_gamma   90.00
#
_symmetry.space_group_name_H-M   'P 1'
#
loop_
_entity.id
_entity.type
_entity.pdbx_description
1 polymer ?
#
loop_
_entity_poly.entity_id
_entity_poly.type
_entity_poly.pdbx_seq_one_letter_code
_entity_poly.pdbx_strand_id
1 'polypeptide(L)'
;MAVDIYSYPSCSTCKKAEKWLEEQGVSFTRHHIVESPPSADELKKLHQISDYPIQKFFNTSGKKYRELGLKDKVKEAENEELYDILASDGMLIKRPIVTDGNLVTLGFKEALFEETWKQ
;
A
#
# COMPACT_ATOMS: atom_id res chain seq x y z
N MET A 1 -18.43 -7.61 -0.32
CA MET A 1 -17.07 -8.15 -0.51
C MET A 1 -16.19 -7.46 0.52
N ALA A 2 -15.27 -8.20 1.15
CA ALA A 2 -14.46 -7.66 2.22
C ALA A 2 -13.10 -7.28 1.67
N VAL A 3 -12.67 -6.04 1.90
CA VAL A 3 -11.41 -5.51 1.39
C VAL A 3 -10.29 -5.67 2.43
N ASP A 4 -9.08 -6.00 2.02
CA ASP A 4 -7.91 -6.04 2.88
C ASP A 4 -7.24 -4.66 2.93
N ILE A 5 -7.07 -4.12 4.13
CA ILE A 5 -6.36 -2.86 4.39
C ILE A 5 -5.04 -3.14 5.11
N TYR A 6 -3.93 -2.96 4.40
CA TYR A 6 -2.59 -2.97 4.98
C TYR A 6 -2.29 -1.60 5.58
N SER A 7 -2.30 -1.55 6.91
CA SER A 7 -2.13 -0.32 7.68
C SER A 7 -1.10 -0.47 8.79
N TYR A 8 -0.78 0.67 9.40
CA TYR A 8 0.07 0.74 10.59
C TYR A 8 -0.65 1.55 11.67
N PRO A 9 -0.77 1.05 12.92
CA PRO A 9 -1.55 1.64 14.01
C PRO A 9 -1.22 3.10 14.31
N SER A 10 0.04 3.51 14.20
CA SER A 10 0.43 4.91 14.47
C SER A 10 0.26 5.83 13.25
N CYS A 11 -0.30 5.36 12.13
CA CYS A 11 -0.51 6.19 10.94
C CYS A 11 -1.91 6.83 10.94
N SER A 12 -1.97 8.16 11.07
CA SER A 12 -3.22 8.93 11.05
C SER A 12 -4.02 8.74 9.76
N THR A 13 -3.33 8.61 8.62
CA THR A 13 -3.93 8.39 7.30
C THR A 13 -4.62 7.03 7.19
N CYS A 14 -4.06 6.01 7.85
CA CYS A 14 -4.67 4.68 7.90
C CYS A 14 -6.00 4.71 8.65
N LYS A 15 -6.02 5.33 9.83
CA LYS A 15 -7.23 5.49 10.63
C LYS A 15 -8.34 6.20 9.86
N LYS A 16 -8.00 7.18 9.01
CA LYS A 16 -8.97 7.85 8.14
C LYS A 16 -9.54 6.91 7.08
N ALA A 17 -8.71 6.07 6.46
CA ALA A 17 -9.18 5.09 5.49
C ALA A 17 -10.07 4.01 6.12
N GLU A 18 -9.65 3.45 7.26
CA GLU A 18 -10.44 2.48 8.04
C GLU A 18 -11.80 3.08 8.38
N LYS A 19 -11.82 4.29 8.97
CA LYS A 19 -13.05 4.97 9.33
C LYS A 19 -13.95 5.23 8.11
N TRP A 20 -13.38 5.67 6.99
CA TRP A 20 -14.16 5.91 5.78
C TRP A 20 -14.83 4.62 5.27
N LEU A 21 -14.11 3.50 5.27
CA LEU A 21 -14.66 2.19 4.89
C LEU A 21 -15.79 1.77 5.84
N GLU A 22 -15.62 1.95 7.15
CA GLU A 22 -16.69 1.70 8.14
C GLU A 22 -17.91 2.59 7.88
N GLU A 23 -17.70 3.89 7.61
CA GLU A 23 -18.77 4.86 7.34
C GLU A 23 -19.54 4.54 6.06
N GLN A 24 -18.89 3.96 5.06
CA GLN A 24 -19.55 3.46 3.85
C GLN A 24 -20.16 2.05 4.02
N GLY A 25 -19.98 1.39 5.17
CA GLY A 25 -20.47 0.03 5.40
C GLY A 25 -19.71 -1.04 4.61
N VAL A 26 -18.49 -0.73 4.15
CA VAL A 26 -17.62 -1.68 3.45
C VAL A 26 -16.93 -2.54 4.49
N SER A 27 -17.09 -3.85 4.38
CA SER A 27 -16.36 -4.79 5.25
C SER A 27 -14.88 -4.76 4.91
N PHE A 28 -13.99 -4.71 5.92
CA PHE A 28 -12.55 -4.79 5.68
C PHE A 28 -11.79 -5.58 6.72
N THR A 29 -10.67 -6.16 6.30
CA THR A 29 -9.72 -6.88 7.15
C THR A 29 -8.46 -6.04 7.29
N ARG A 30 -8.10 -5.71 8.52
CA ARG A 30 -6.89 -4.95 8.80
C ARG A 30 -5.67 -5.85 8.91
N HIS A 31 -4.66 -5.56 8.10
CA HIS A 31 -3.36 -6.23 8.11
C HIS A 31 -2.25 -5.28 8.54
N HIS A 32 -1.35 -5.73 9.41
CA HIS A 32 -0.26 -4.91 9.90
C HIS A 32 0.94 -4.96 8.95
N ILE A 33 1.15 -3.91 8.15
CA ILE A 33 2.15 -3.90 7.07
C ILE A 33 3.61 -4.07 7.54
N VAL A 34 3.89 -3.87 8.83
CA VAL A 34 5.23 -4.06 9.43
C VAL A 34 5.40 -5.43 10.07
N GLU A 35 4.34 -6.00 10.64
CA GLU A 35 4.43 -7.30 11.33
C GLU A 35 4.17 -8.43 10.36
N SER A 36 3.26 -8.21 9.42
CA SER A 36 2.94 -9.10 8.30
C SER A 36 3.10 -8.31 6.99
N PRO A 37 4.36 -8.01 6.59
CA PRO A 37 4.60 -7.38 5.30
C PRO A 37 4.17 -8.34 4.18
N PRO A 38 3.55 -7.83 3.11
CA PRO A 38 3.28 -8.64 1.93
C PRO A 38 4.59 -9.13 1.33
N SER A 39 4.62 -10.40 0.93
CA SER A 39 5.78 -10.98 0.24
C SER A 39 5.99 -10.33 -1.13
N ALA A 40 7.17 -10.52 -1.72
CA ALA A 40 7.49 -10.00 -3.05
C ALA A 40 6.46 -10.45 -4.10
N ASP A 41 5.97 -11.69 -4.01
CA ASP A 41 4.95 -12.25 -4.90
C ASP A 41 3.58 -11.55 -4.73
N GLU A 42 3.19 -11.28 -3.49
CA GLU A 42 1.96 -10.54 -3.20
C GLU A 42 2.07 -9.09 -3.67
N LEU A 43 3.21 -8.43 -3.45
CA LEU A 43 3.48 -7.10 -3.97
C LEU A 43 3.45 -7.08 -5.50
N LYS A 44 3.94 -8.12 -6.16
CA LYS A 44 3.87 -8.29 -7.62
C LYS A 44 2.44 -8.39 -8.09
N LYS A 45 1.61 -9.20 -7.43
CA LYS A 45 0.17 -9.27 -7.73
C LYS A 45 -0.51 -7.94 -7.51
N LEU A 46 -0.31 -7.31 -6.35
CA LEU A 46 -0.88 -6.00 -6.04
C LEU A 46 -0.46 -4.96 -7.08
N HIS A 47 0.80 -4.96 -7.50
CA HIS A 47 1.30 -4.08 -8.54
C HIS A 47 0.71 -4.40 -9.92
N GLN A 48 0.48 -5.66 -10.27
CA GLN A 48 -0.17 -6.00 -11.55
C GLN A 48 -1.65 -5.66 -11.58
N ILE A 49 -2.32 -5.78 -10.43
CA ILE A 49 -3.73 -5.39 -10.25
C ILE A 49 -3.85 -3.86 -10.24
N SER A 50 -2.89 -3.19 -9.62
CA SER A 50 -2.85 -1.75 -9.57
C SER A 50 -2.30 -1.19 -10.88
N ASP A 51 -3.01 -0.31 -11.55
CA ASP A 51 -2.44 0.40 -12.72
C ASP A 51 -1.34 1.42 -12.33
N TYR A 52 -0.86 1.38 -11.09
CA TYR A 52 0.15 2.29 -10.58
C TYR A 52 1.56 1.75 -10.81
N PRO A 53 2.55 2.59 -11.14
CA PRO A 53 3.93 2.15 -11.16
C PRO A 53 4.39 1.77 -9.75
N ILE A 54 5.20 0.73 -9.63
CA ILE A 54 5.76 0.22 -8.37
C ILE A 54 6.40 1.29 -7.48
N GLN A 55 6.94 2.35 -8.10
CA GLN A 55 7.49 3.53 -7.40
C GLN A 55 6.45 4.19 -6.45
N LYS A 56 5.16 4.08 -6.76
CA LYS A 56 4.05 4.57 -5.93
C LYS A 56 3.82 3.69 -4.70
N PHE A 57 4.22 2.42 -4.72
CA PHE A 57 4.19 1.54 -3.55
C PHE A 57 5.30 1.90 -2.56
N PHE A 58 6.32 2.64 -2.95
CA PHE A 58 7.31 3.13 -2.02
C PHE A 58 6.80 4.31 -1.20
N ASN A 59 7.14 4.32 0.08
CA ASN A 59 6.96 5.42 0.99
C ASN A 59 8.03 6.49 0.72
N THR A 60 7.86 7.23 -0.38
CA THR A 60 8.81 8.27 -0.82
C THR A 60 8.99 9.40 0.20
N SER A 61 8.04 9.56 1.13
CA SER A 61 8.09 10.54 2.22
C SER A 61 8.71 9.98 3.50
N GLY A 62 8.98 8.68 3.56
CA GLY A 62 9.57 8.03 4.73
C GLY A 62 11.05 8.37 4.92
N LYS A 63 11.49 8.48 6.18
CA LYS A 63 12.91 8.68 6.51
C LYS A 63 13.78 7.57 5.93
N LYS A 64 13.39 6.29 6.09
CA LYS A 64 14.11 5.14 5.52
C LYS A 64 14.32 5.24 4.02
N TYR A 65 13.33 5.73 3.26
CA TYR A 65 13.46 5.88 1.81
C TYR A 65 14.57 6.87 1.44
N ARG A 66 14.68 7.96 2.20
CA ARG A 66 15.74 8.96 2.02
C ARG A 66 17.09 8.49 2.55
N GLU A 67 17.12 7.84 3.71
CA GLU A 67 18.35 7.33 4.33
C GLU A 67 19.01 6.23 3.49
N LEU A 68 18.21 5.33 2.91
CA LEU A 68 18.70 4.25 2.06
C LEU A 68 18.98 4.70 0.60
N GLY A 69 18.76 5.97 0.28
CA GLY A 69 19.01 6.48 -1.08
C GLY A 69 18.15 5.79 -2.15
N LEU A 70 16.99 5.25 -1.79
CA LEU A 70 16.15 4.45 -2.69
C LEU A 70 15.61 5.26 -3.88
N LYS A 71 15.74 6.59 -3.87
CA LYS A 71 15.27 7.43 -4.96
C LYS A 71 15.96 7.12 -6.30
N ASP A 72 17.27 6.92 -6.31
CA ASP A 72 18.00 6.54 -7.53
C ASP A 72 17.78 5.06 -7.82
N LYS A 73 17.85 4.23 -6.78
CA LYS A 73 17.64 2.78 -6.92
C LYS A 73 16.26 2.42 -7.49
N VAL A 74 15.19 3.10 -7.07
CA VAL A 74 13.82 2.90 -7.58
C VAL A 74 13.65 3.38 -9.02
N LYS A 75 14.53 4.27 -9.50
CA LYS A 75 14.53 4.71 -10.90
C LYS A 75 15.32 3.78 -11.81
N GLU A 76 16.39 3.19 -11.30
CA GLU A 76 17.30 2.36 -12.10
C GLU A 76 17.04 0.86 -11.96
N ALA A 77 16.53 0.39 -10.82
CA ALA A 77 16.32 -1.02 -10.55
C ALA A 77 15.08 -1.57 -11.25
N GLU A 78 15.12 -2.88 -11.53
CA GLU A 78 13.99 -3.60 -12.10
C GLU A 78 12.89 -3.83 -11.07
N ASN A 79 11.67 -4.04 -11.57
CA ASN A 79 10.49 -4.29 -10.73
C ASN A 79 10.72 -5.45 -9.75
N GLU A 80 11.44 -6.49 -10.15
CA GLU A 80 11.74 -7.65 -9.30
C GLU A 80 12.57 -7.28 -8.07
N GLU A 81 13.63 -6.50 -8.25
CA GLU A 81 14.47 -6.02 -7.15
C GLU A 81 13.69 -5.09 -6.22
N LEU A 82 12.76 -4.32 -6.78
CA LEU A 82 11.90 -3.43 -6.01
C LEU A 82 10.89 -4.19 -5.14
N TYR A 83 10.33 -5.31 -5.61
CA TYR A 83 9.48 -6.16 -4.77
C TYR A 83 10.27 -6.73 -3.60
N ASP A 84 11.51 -7.16 -3.82
CA ASP A 84 12.37 -7.71 -2.78
C ASP A 84 12.72 -6.66 -1.72
N ILE A 85 13.03 -5.43 -2.14
CA ILE A 85 13.27 -4.30 -1.24
C ILE A 85 12.02 -3.97 -0.39
N LEU A 86 10.84 -3.94 -1.02
CA LEU A 86 9.58 -3.68 -0.32
C LEU A 86 9.23 -4.80 0.67
N ALA A 87 9.42 -6.06 0.26
CA ALA A 87 9.17 -7.23 1.10
C ALA A 87 10.17 -7.33 2.27
N SER A 88 11.42 -6.91 2.05
CA SER A 88 12.46 -6.87 3.09
C SER A 88 12.13 -5.88 4.20
N ASP A 89 11.46 -4.77 3.90
CA ASP A 89 11.16 -3.74 4.89
C ASP A 89 9.78 -3.12 4.69
N GLY A 90 8.80 -3.56 5.49
CA GLY A 90 7.45 -3.02 5.49
C GLY A 90 7.36 -1.51 5.74
N MET A 91 8.40 -0.86 6.29
CA MET A 91 8.46 0.62 6.42
C MET A 91 8.73 1.37 5.12
N LEU A 92 9.22 0.66 4.10
CA LEU A 92 9.37 1.18 2.76
C LEU A 92 8.07 1.14 1.97
N ILE A 93 7.08 0.36 2.40
CA ILE A 93 5.79 0.27 1.72
C ILE A 93 4.91 1.47 2.08
N LYS A 94 4.22 2.03 1.08
CA LYS A 94 3.26 3.12 1.19
C LYS A 94 2.01 2.64 1.91
N ARG A 95 1.40 3.52 2.71
CA ARG A 95 0.30 3.16 3.62
C ARG A 95 -0.79 4.24 3.60
N PRO A 96 -2.07 3.88 3.83
CA PRO A 96 -2.61 2.50 3.80
C PRO A 96 -2.62 1.94 2.37
N ILE A 97 -2.52 0.62 2.20
CA ILE A 97 -2.88 -0.06 0.94
C ILE A 97 -4.23 -0.72 1.18
N VAL A 98 -5.19 -0.52 0.29
CA VAL A 98 -6.47 -1.23 0.34
C VAL A 98 -6.65 -2.03 -0.93
N THR A 99 -7.07 -3.27 -0.81
CA THR A 99 -7.31 -4.16 -1.94
C THR A 99 -8.49 -5.09 -1.70
N ASP A 100 -9.19 -5.49 -2.76
CA ASP A 100 -10.22 -6.55 -2.72
C ASP A 100 -9.78 -7.77 -3.55
N GLY A 101 -8.48 -7.86 -3.86
CA GLY A 101 -7.92 -8.84 -4.79
C GLY A 101 -8.12 -8.51 -6.27
N ASN A 102 -9.06 -7.63 -6.62
CA ASN A 102 -9.28 -7.14 -8.00
C ASN A 102 -8.95 -5.66 -8.20
N LEU A 103 -9.02 -4.86 -7.14
CA LEU A 103 -8.70 -3.44 -7.15
C LEU A 103 -7.69 -3.15 -6.06
N VAL A 104 -6.84 -2.15 -6.28
CA VAL A 104 -5.81 -1.73 -5.32
C VAL A 104 -5.77 -0.21 -5.27
N THR A 105 -5.81 0.35 -4.06
CA THR A 105 -5.66 1.78 -3.82
C THR A 105 -4.47 2.04 -2.89
N LEU A 106 -3.70 3.08 -3.23
CA LEU A 106 -2.47 3.44 -2.53
C LEU A 106 -2.62 4.76 -1.79
N GLY A 107 -2.54 4.70 -0.47
CA GLY A 107 -2.80 5.82 0.42
C GLY A 107 -4.29 6.12 0.56
N PHE A 108 -4.64 6.98 1.51
CA PHE A 108 -6.02 7.46 1.64
C PHE A 108 -6.23 8.68 0.76
N LYS A 109 -7.14 8.56 -0.21
CA LYS A 109 -7.68 9.68 -0.98
C LYS A 109 -9.17 9.46 -1.12
N GLU A 110 -9.95 10.35 -0.53
CA GLU A 110 -11.42 10.25 -0.51
C GLU A 110 -12.00 10.07 -1.91
N ALA A 111 -11.64 10.93 -2.88
CA ALA A 111 -12.10 10.80 -4.26
C ALA A 111 -11.80 9.43 -4.90
N LEU A 112 -10.59 8.89 -4.69
CA LEU A 112 -10.22 7.58 -5.23
C LEU A 112 -10.98 6.46 -4.53
N PHE A 113 -11.17 6.57 -3.21
CA PHE A 113 -11.92 5.60 -2.42
C PHE A 113 -13.39 5.60 -2.81
N GLU A 114 -13.98 6.78 -3.06
CA GLU A 114 -15.32 6.89 -3.61
C GLU A 114 -15.40 6.20 -4.97
N GLU A 115 -14.53 6.52 -5.93
CA GLU A 115 -14.60 5.88 -7.26
C GLU A 115 -14.35 4.36 -7.23
N THR A 116 -13.55 3.87 -6.29
CA THR A 116 -13.12 2.46 -6.26
C THR A 116 -14.01 1.58 -5.37
N TRP A 117 -14.40 2.09 -4.20
CA TRP A 117 -15.02 1.32 -3.12
C TRP A 117 -16.47 1.72 -2.84
N LYS A 118 -16.92 2.88 -3.30
CA LYS A 118 -18.33 3.29 -3.19
C LYS A 118 -19.07 2.70 -4.38
N GLN A 119 -19.81 1.62 -4.13
CA GLN A 119 -20.74 1.02 -5.09
C GLN A 119 -22.17 1.10 -4.57
#